data_AF-A0A3B9YS24-F1
#
_entry.id   AF-A0A3B9YS24-F1
#
_cell.length_a   1.000
_cell.length_b   1.000
_cell.length_c   1.000
_cell.angle_alpha   90.00
_cell.angle_beta   90.00
_cell.angle_gamma   90.00
#
_symmetry.space_group_name_H-M   'P 1'
#
loop_
_entity.id
_entity.type
_entity.pdbx_description
1 polymer ?
#
loop_
_entity_poly.entity_id
_entity_poly.type
_entity_poly.pdbx_seq_one_letter_code
_entity_poly.pdbx_strand_id
1 'polypeptide(L)' 'MTDNLTEERKDRASKWFEDLRNRICARFEQLEDNLKGGLADRPPGRFSQKAWRRPGE' A
#
# COMPACT_ATOMS: atom_id res chain seq x y z
N MET A 1 -7.01 5.52 31.68
CA MET A 1 -6.89 6.64 30.70
C MET A 1 -5.70 6.47 29.74
N THR A 2 -4.58 5.87 30.17
CA THR A 2 -3.40 5.60 29.32
C THR A 2 -3.62 4.56 28.21
N ASP A 3 -4.48 3.57 28.45
CA ASP A 3 -4.77 2.52 27.45
C ASP A 3 -5.51 3.08 26.23
N ASN A 4 -6.47 4.00 26.44
CA ASN A 4 -7.20 4.62 25.34
C ASN A 4 -6.28 5.45 24.43
N LEU A 5 -5.34 6.20 25.01
CA LEU A 5 -4.34 6.96 24.25
C LEU A 5 -3.41 6.04 23.44
N THR A 6 -3.12 4.84 23.95
CA THR A 6 -2.27 3.88 23.26
C THR A 6 -2.99 3.29 22.05
N GLU A 7 -4.26 2.93 22.18
CA GLU A 7 -5.08 2.44 21.06
C GLU A 7 -5.29 3.51 19.99
N GLU A 8 -5.55 4.76 20.36
CA GLU A 8 -5.64 5.89 19.41
C GLU A 8 -4.34 6.07 18.60
N ARG A 9 -3.18 5.92 19.26
CA ARG A 9 -1.87 6.02 18.59
C ARG A 9 -1.62 4.85 17.64
N LYS A 10 -2.03 3.63 18.02
CA LYS A 10 -1.94 2.45 17.15
C LYS A 10 -2.82 2.61 15.91
N ASP A 11 -4.07 3.02 16.08
CA ASP A 11 -5.00 3.25 14.98
C ASP A 11 -4.47 4.31 14.00
N ARG A 12 -3.98 5.43 14.53
CA ARG A 12 -3.36 6.48 13.70
C ARG A 12 -2.13 5.98 12.93
N ALA A 13 -1.30 5.17 13.57
CA ALA A 13 -0.13 4.59 12.91
C ALA A 13 -0.54 3.63 11.79
N SER A 14 -1.49 2.73 12.04
CA SER A 14 -2.00 1.79 11.04
C SER A 14 -2.55 2.51 9.81
N LYS A 15 -3.41 3.51 10.00
CA LYS A 15 -3.95 4.33 8.91
C LYS A 15 -2.84 5.02 8.10
N TRP A 16 -1.84 5.59 8.79
CA TRP A 16 -0.74 6.26 8.12
C TRP A 16 0.10 5.30 7.25
N PHE A 17 0.38 4.09 7.74
CA PHE A 17 1.10 3.08 6.95
C PHE A 17 0.29 2.57 5.76
N GLU A 18 -1.02 2.40 5.92
CA GLU A 18 -1.93 2.03 4.81
C GLU A 18 -1.94 3.11 3.72
N ASP A 19 -2.06 4.38 4.10
CA ASP A 19 -2.01 5.51 3.18
C ASP A 19 -0.66 5.60 2.46
N LEU A 20 0.45 5.39 3.17
CA LEU A 20 1.79 5.38 2.58
C LEU A 20 1.91 4.26 1.54
N ARG A 21 1.47 3.04 1.87
CA ARG A 21 1.46 1.90 0.94
C ARG A 21 0.64 2.24 -0.31
N ASN A 22 -0.57 2.75 -0.14
CA ASN A 22 -1.47 3.07 -1.26
C ASN A 22 -0.83 4.13 -2.18
N ARG A 23 -0.20 5.16 -1.60
CA ARG A 23 0.53 6.19 -2.36
C ARG A 23 1.68 5.62 -3.16
N ILE A 24 2.47 4.71 -2.58
CA ILE A 24 3.59 4.08 -3.27
C ILE A 24 3.07 3.25 -4.46
N CYS A 25 2.11 2.36 -4.23
CA CYS A 25 1.53 1.53 -5.29
C CYS A 25 0.97 2.39 -6.43
N ALA A 26 0.15 3.40 -6.12
CA ALA A 26 -0.43 4.29 -7.12
C ALA A 26 0.63 5.03 -7.97
N ARG A 27 1.76 5.43 -7.36
CA ARG A 27 2.84 6.10 -8.09
C ARG A 27 3.53 5.16 -9.08
N PHE A 28 3.77 3.92 -8.71
CA PHE A 28 4.37 2.94 -9.61
C PHE A 28 3.39 2.49 -10.71
N GLU A 29 2.12 2.29 -10.38
CA GLU A 29 1.08 1.96 -11.37
C GLU A 29 0.88 3.10 -12.39
N GLN A 30 0.99 4.35 -11.95
CA GLN A 30 0.99 5.50 -12.85
C GLN A 30 2.21 5.53 -13.80
N LEU A 31 3.37 5.04 -13.36
CA LEU A 31 4.54 4.91 -14.24
C LEU A 31 4.30 3.86 -15.33
N GLU A 32 3.72 2.71 -14.95
CA GLU A 32 3.32 1.65 -15.89
C GLU A 32 2.28 2.16 -16.89
N ASP A 33 1.27 2.92 -16.45
CA ASP A 33 0.23 3.47 -17.32
C ASP A 33 0.75 4.48 -18.33
N ASN A 34 1.78 5.22 -17.93
CA ASN A 34 2.40 6.23 -18.77
C ASN A 34 3.52 5.68 -19.66
N LEU A 35 3.84 4.39 -19.57
CA LEU A 35 4.89 3.78 -20.37
C LEU A 35 4.60 3.95 -21.86
N LYS A 36 5.63 4.40 -22.60
CA LYS A 36 5.66 4.50 -24.06
C LYS A 36 6.94 3.85 -24.56
N GLY A 37 6.88 3.25 -25.76
CA GLY A 37 8.03 2.59 -26.36
C GLY A 37 8.05 1.09 -26.07
N GLY A 38 9.24 0.53 -25.83
CA GLY A 38 9.41 -0.90 -25.64
C GLY A 38 8.54 -1.45 -24.50
N LEU A 39 7.92 -2.62 -24.72
CA LEU A 39 7.03 -3.31 -23.79
C LEU A 39 5.67 -2.63 -23.53
N ALA A 40 5.38 -1.48 -24.17
CA ALA A 40 4.09 -0.81 -24.04
C ALA A 40 2.91 -1.60 -24.66
N ASP A 41 3.21 -2.66 -25.42
CA ASP A 41 2.26 -3.65 -25.90
C ASP A 41 1.78 -4.61 -24.80
N ARG A 42 2.46 -4.65 -23.65
CA ARG A 42 2.08 -5.45 -22.50
C ARG A 42 1.11 -4.70 -21.59
N PRO A 43 0.21 -5.41 -20.89
CA PRO A 43 -0.66 -4.77 -19.91
C PRO A 43 0.18 -4.16 -18.77
N PRO A 44 -0.18 -2.95 -18.28
CA PRO A 44 0.47 -2.32 -17.13
C PRO A 44 0.49 -3.22 -15.90
N GLY A 45 1.62 -3.24 -15.19
CA GLY A 45 1.72 -3.89 -13.89
C GLY A 45 0.75 -3.29 -12.86
N ARG A 46 0.21 -4.16 -11.99
CA ARG A 46 -0.66 -3.78 -10.86
C ARG A 46 -0.26 -4.52 -9.60
N PHE A 47 -0.25 -3.84 -8.47
CA PHE A 47 0.01 -4.47 -7.19
C PHE A 47 -1.24 -5.19 -6.69
N SER A 48 -1.07 -6.40 -6.15
CA SER A 48 -2.12 -7.12 -5.45
C SER A 48 -1.82 -7.19 -3.96
N GLN A 49 -2.78 -6.75 -3.14
CA GLN A 49 -2.65 -6.88 -1.69
C GLN A 49 -2.82 -8.34 -1.31
N LYS A 50 -1.77 -8.93 -0.73
CA LYS A 50 -1.86 -10.24 -0.10
C LYS A 50 -2.47 -10.11 1.28
N ALA A 51 -3.62 -10.76 1.51
CA ALA A 51 -4.18 -10.91 2.84
C ALA A 51 -3.26 -11.82 3.65
N TRP A 52 -2.38 -11.23 4.44
CA TRP A 52 -1.40 -11.94 5.24
C TRP A 52 -1.61 -11.62 6.71
N ARG A 53 -1.62 -12.66 7.54
CA ARG A 53 -1.58 -12.58 8.99
C ARG A 53 -0.24 -13.10 9.46
N ARG A 54 0.26 -12.54 10.56
CA ARG A 54 1.51 -13.01 11.16
C ARG A 54 1.31 -14.45 11.65
N PRO A 55 2.20 -15.40 11.27
CA PRO A 55 2.15 -16.74 11.84
C PRO A 55 2.31 -16.68 13.37
N GLY A 56 1.37 -17.27 14.10
CA GLY A 56 1.39 -17.31 15.57
C GLY A 56 0.72 -16.12 16.26
N GLU A 57 0.07 -15.23 15.51
CA GLU A 57 -0.92 -14.28 16.04
C GLU A 57 -2.29 -14.95 16.19
#